data_AF-A0A562E1A2-F1
#
_entry.id   AF-A0A562E1A2-F1
#
_cell.length_a   1.000
_cell.length_b   1.000
_cell.length_c   1.000
_cell.angle_alpha   90.00
_cell.angle_beta   90.00
_cell.angle_gamma   90.00
#
_symmetry.space_group_name_H-M   'P 1'
#
loop_
_entity.id
_entity.type
_entity.pdbx_description
1 polymer ?
#
loop_
_entity_poly.entity_id
_entity_poly.type
_entity_poly.pdbx_seq_one_letter_code
_entity_poly.pdbx_strand_id
1 'polypeptide(L)'
;MERHLRFLADITGDGRADIVGFGEAGVYVSLARADGTYGPVTRVVDNFAYSAGGWRIDRHPRFLADTTGDGRADIVGFGNAGVYVSRALGNGGFDAPGLIVTNFGYDAGGWRVDQHPRFLADTTGDGRADIIGFGSAGVWLHRS
;
A
#
# COMPACT_ATOMS: atom_id res chain seq x y z
N MET A 1 5.24 4.55 -21.00
CA MET A 1 5.60 4.84 -19.59
C MET A 1 4.70 4.00 -18.70
N GLU A 2 5.26 3.28 -17.73
CA GLU A 2 4.48 2.43 -16.82
C GLU A 2 3.59 3.30 -15.93
N ARG A 3 2.32 2.93 -15.78
CA ARG A 3 1.32 3.65 -14.96
C ARG A 3 0.72 2.80 -13.86
N HIS A 4 0.76 1.48 -14.02
CA HIS A 4 0.03 0.54 -13.18
C HIS A 4 0.97 -0.42 -12.48
N LEU A 5 0.81 -0.51 -11.16
CA LEU A 5 1.55 -1.45 -10.32
C LEU A 5 0.70 -2.69 -10.09
N ARG A 6 1.34 -3.86 -9.98
CA ARG A 6 0.68 -5.12 -9.65
C ARG A 6 1.51 -5.84 -8.59
N PHE A 7 0.82 -6.41 -7.62
CA PHE A 7 1.40 -7.10 -6.49
C PHE A 7 0.67 -8.41 -6.23
N LEU A 8 1.35 -9.31 -5.54
CA LEU A 8 0.79 -10.51 -4.93
C LEU A 8 0.90 -10.35 -3.41
N ALA A 9 -0.21 -10.44 -2.69
CA ALA A 9 -0.23 -10.42 -1.22
C ALA A 9 -1.50 -11.08 -0.70
N ASP A 10 -1.45 -11.68 0.49
CA ASP A 10 -2.64 -12.19 1.17
C ASP A 10 -3.42 -11.02 1.79
N ILE A 11 -4.59 -10.70 1.23
CA ILE A 11 -5.45 -9.62 1.74
C ILE A 11 -6.68 -10.18 2.48
N THR A 12 -6.78 -11.50 2.57
CA THR A 12 -7.92 -12.21 3.18
C THR A 12 -7.55 -12.86 4.51
N GLY A 13 -6.27 -13.16 4.72
CA GLY A 13 -5.73 -13.85 5.90
C GLY A 13 -5.83 -15.38 5.77
N ASP A 14 -5.99 -15.89 4.55
CA ASP A 14 -6.18 -17.31 4.28
C ASP A 14 -4.88 -18.07 3.90
N GLY A 15 -3.75 -17.36 3.92
CA GLY A 15 -2.42 -17.84 3.60
C GLY A 15 -2.11 -17.88 2.10
N ARG A 16 -2.98 -17.39 1.22
CA ARG A 16 -2.78 -17.37 -0.24
C ARG A 16 -2.58 -15.95 -0.74
N ALA A 17 -1.69 -15.79 -1.71
CA ALA A 17 -1.44 -14.48 -2.29
C ALA A 17 -2.51 -14.13 -3.36
N ASP A 18 -3.27 -13.08 -3.11
CA ASP A 18 -4.23 -12.48 -4.02
C ASP A 18 -3.53 -11.55 -5.02
N ILE A 19 -4.13 -11.33 -6.19
CA ILE A 19 -3.63 -10.33 -7.16
C ILE A 19 -4.23 -8.96 -6.82
N VAL A 20 -3.37 -7.97 -6.63
CA VAL A 20 -3.78 -6.57 -6.41
C VAL A 20 -3.14 -5.67 -7.46
N GLY A 21 -3.96 -4.87 -8.14
CA GLY A 21 -3.55 -3.97 -9.21
C GLY A 21 -3.95 -2.53 -8.95
N PHE A 22 -2.98 -1.61 -8.96
CA PHE A 22 -3.19 -0.16 -8.92
C PHE A 22 -3.38 0.36 -10.34
N GLY A 23 -4.63 0.56 -10.76
CA GLY A 23 -4.99 0.84 -12.14
C GLY A 23 -5.15 2.32 -12.47
N GLU A 24 -6.03 2.59 -13.43
CA GLU A 24 -6.40 3.93 -13.88
C GLU A 24 -7.44 4.56 -12.95
N ALA A 25 -8.53 3.83 -12.67
CA ALA A 25 -9.70 4.33 -11.95
C ALA A 25 -9.79 3.86 -10.49
N GLY A 26 -8.87 3.01 -10.03
CA GLY A 26 -8.88 2.49 -8.67
C GLY A 26 -7.94 1.30 -8.47
N VAL A 27 -8.07 0.66 -7.30
CA VAL A 27 -7.44 -0.62 -6.97
C VAL A 27 -8.37 -1.76 -7.38
N TYR A 28 -7.79 -2.75 -8.04
CA TYR A 28 -8.47 -3.95 -8.52
C TYR A 28 -7.89 -5.19 -7.83
N VAL A 29 -8.76 -6.13 -7.49
CA VAL A 29 -8.39 -7.37 -6.81
C VAL A 29 -8.93 -8.56 -7.58
N SER A 30 -8.15 -9.65 -7.60
CA SER A 30 -8.60 -10.97 -7.99
C SER A 30 -8.13 -11.97 -6.92
N LEU A 31 -9.09 -12.57 -6.22
CA LEU A 31 -8.82 -13.40 -5.05
C LEU A 31 -8.31 -14.79 -5.42
N ALA A 32 -7.30 -15.26 -4.71
CA ALA A 32 -6.78 -16.61 -4.85
C ALA A 32 -7.79 -17.63 -4.29
N ARG A 33 -7.91 -18.76 -4.98
CA ARG A 33 -8.71 -19.91 -4.53
C ARG A 33 -7.80 -21.05 -4.10
N ALA A 34 -8.34 -21.93 -3.26
CA ALA A 34 -7.62 -23.10 -2.76
C ALA A 34 -7.18 -24.08 -3.86
N ASP A 35 -7.80 -24.04 -5.05
CA ASP A 35 -7.44 -24.85 -6.20
C ASP A 35 -6.33 -24.23 -7.08
N GLY A 36 -5.76 -23.10 -6.67
CA GLY A 36 -4.73 -22.37 -7.41
C GLY A 36 -5.27 -21.46 -8.53
N THR A 37 -6.60 -21.37 -8.68
CA THR A 37 -7.23 -20.43 -9.62
C THR A 37 -7.50 -19.07 -8.98
N TYR A 38 -7.94 -18.10 -9.79
CA TYR A 38 -8.21 -16.73 -9.37
C TYR A 38 -9.63 -16.27 -9.68
N GLY A 39 -10.18 -15.47 -8.78
CA GLY A 39 -11.50 -14.87 -8.85
C GLY A 39 -11.72 -13.90 -10.01
N PRO A 40 -12.97 -13.51 -10.28
CA PRO A 40 -13.22 -12.36 -11.15
C PRO A 40 -12.53 -11.12 -10.59
N VAL A 41 -12.07 -10.24 -11.47
CA VAL A 41 -11.46 -8.97 -11.08
C VAL A 41 -12.55 -8.02 -10.59
N THR A 42 -12.38 -7.47 -9.39
CA THR A 42 -13.29 -6.49 -8.79
C THR A 42 -12.55 -5.20 -8.48
N ARG A 43 -13.16 -4.03 -8.73
CA ARG A 43 -12.63 -2.75 -8.27
C ARG A 43 -13.06 -2.53 -6.82
N VAL A 44 -12.10 -2.34 -5.92
CA VAL A 44 -12.34 -2.38 -4.47
C VAL A 44 -12.05 -1.05 -3.77
N VAL A 45 -11.24 -0.18 -4.37
CA VAL A 45 -10.96 1.16 -3.84
C VAL A 45 -10.91 2.17 -4.99
N ASP A 46 -11.68 3.25 -4.89
CA ASP A 46 -11.69 4.36 -5.87
C ASP A 46 -10.58 5.39 -5.56
N ASN A 47 -9.35 4.92 -5.35
CA ASN A 47 -8.15 5.72 -5.04
C ASN A 47 -6.87 4.94 -5.41
N PHE A 48 -5.69 5.42 -4.99
CA PHE A 48 -4.36 4.83 -5.22
C PHE A 48 -3.99 4.62 -6.70
N ALA A 49 -4.72 5.25 -7.60
CA ALA A 49 -4.69 5.02 -9.04
C ALA A 49 -4.33 6.29 -9.82
N TYR A 50 -4.05 6.13 -11.10
CA TYR A 50 -3.54 7.23 -11.92
C TYR A 50 -4.55 8.39 -12.03
N SER A 51 -5.78 8.09 -12.43
CA SER A 51 -6.87 9.08 -12.50
C SER A 51 -7.55 9.24 -11.14
N ALA A 52 -7.85 8.13 -10.44
CA ALA A 52 -8.44 8.19 -9.10
C ALA A 52 -7.37 8.43 -8.02
N GLY A 53 -7.24 9.68 -7.59
CA GLY A 53 -6.29 10.12 -6.56
C GLY A 53 -4.97 10.68 -7.10
N GLY A 54 -4.72 10.63 -8.41
CA GLY A 54 -3.55 11.29 -9.01
C GLY A 54 -2.22 10.61 -8.73
N TRP A 55 -2.21 9.30 -8.47
CA TRP A 55 -1.00 8.56 -8.09
C TRP A 55 -0.05 8.36 -9.29
N ARG A 56 1.25 8.35 -9.03
CA ARG A 56 2.31 8.40 -10.05
C ARG A 56 3.46 7.52 -9.62
N ILE A 57 3.98 6.68 -10.50
CA ILE A 57 5.04 5.71 -10.13
C ILE A 57 6.36 6.43 -9.82
N ASP A 58 6.65 7.52 -10.52
CA ASP A 58 7.84 8.37 -10.35
C ASP A 58 7.77 9.29 -9.11
N ARG A 59 6.69 9.24 -8.31
CA ARG A 59 6.52 10.11 -7.13
C ARG A 59 6.01 9.38 -5.90
N HIS A 60 5.08 8.44 -6.11
CA HIS A 60 4.23 7.88 -5.07
C HIS A 60 4.40 6.36 -4.99
N PRO A 61 5.33 5.87 -4.14
CA PRO A 61 5.40 4.47 -3.77
C PRO A 61 4.07 3.96 -3.20
N ARG A 62 3.71 2.74 -3.57
CA ARG A 62 2.53 2.02 -3.08
C ARG A 62 2.96 0.59 -2.77
N PHE A 63 2.47 0.07 -1.66
CA PHE A 63 2.84 -1.22 -1.11
C PHE A 63 1.62 -1.93 -0.54
N LEU A 64 1.81 -3.22 -0.25
CA LEU A 64 0.91 -4.03 0.54
C LEU A 64 1.67 -4.52 1.78
N ALA A 65 1.14 -4.27 2.97
CA ALA A 65 1.76 -4.68 4.23
C ALA A 65 0.71 -4.77 5.34
N ASP A 66 0.89 -5.69 6.28
CA ASP A 66 0.01 -5.81 7.45
C ASP A 66 0.30 -4.66 8.43
N THR A 67 -0.61 -3.69 8.53
CA THR A 67 -0.47 -2.54 9.44
C THR A 67 -1.27 -2.69 10.73
N THR A 68 -2.08 -3.75 10.84
CA THR A 68 -2.98 -4.00 11.97
C THR A 68 -2.52 -5.18 12.83
N GLY A 69 -1.71 -6.07 12.29
CA GLY A 69 -1.23 -7.31 12.90
C GLY A 69 -2.25 -8.43 12.80
N ASP A 70 -3.22 -8.32 11.87
CA ASP A 70 -4.28 -9.32 11.69
C ASP A 70 -3.97 -10.37 10.62
N GLY A 71 -2.76 -10.33 10.05
CA GLY A 71 -2.28 -11.27 9.03
C GLY A 71 -2.72 -10.92 7.61
N ARG A 72 -3.37 -9.77 7.40
CA ARG A 72 -3.83 -9.32 6.08
C ARG A 72 -3.04 -8.12 5.61
N ALA A 73 -2.69 -8.10 4.33
CA ALA A 73 -1.96 -6.97 3.78
C ALA A 73 -2.89 -5.79 3.46
N ASP A 74 -2.68 -4.67 4.14
CA ASP A 74 -3.33 -3.39 3.89
C ASP A 74 -2.68 -2.67 2.72
N ILE A 75 -3.41 -1.74 2.09
CA ILE A 75 -2.82 -0.82 1.10
C ILE A 75 -2.14 0.33 1.83
N VAL A 76 -0.83 0.51 1.56
CA VAL A 76 -0.06 1.66 2.05
C VAL A 76 0.45 2.47 0.88
N GLY A 77 0.13 3.76 0.85
CA GLY A 77 0.52 4.68 -0.21
C GLY A 77 1.23 5.92 0.33
N PHE A 78 2.41 6.21 -0.20
CA PHE A 78 3.15 7.44 0.08
C PHE A 78 2.77 8.52 -0.95
N GLY A 79 1.75 9.32 -0.63
CA GLY A 79 1.17 10.32 -1.52
C GLY A 79 1.86 11.69 -1.44
N ASN A 80 1.17 12.74 -1.89
CA ASN A 80 1.66 14.12 -1.78
C ASN A 80 1.67 14.59 -0.31
N ALA A 81 0.54 14.46 0.38
CA ALA A 81 0.31 14.97 1.73
C ALA A 81 0.86 14.06 2.86
N GLY A 82 1.33 12.86 2.51
CA GLY A 82 1.91 11.92 3.46
C GLY A 82 1.51 10.47 3.19
N VAL A 83 1.45 9.67 4.25
CA VAL A 83 1.15 8.23 4.15
C VAL A 83 -0.33 7.97 4.35
N TYR A 84 -0.94 7.36 3.33
CA TYR A 84 -2.31 6.89 3.33
C TYR A 84 -2.36 5.39 3.56
N VAL A 85 -3.30 4.94 4.38
CA VAL A 85 -3.58 3.51 4.60
C VAL A 85 -5.04 3.24 4.30
N SER A 86 -5.31 2.12 3.63
CA SER A 86 -6.64 1.55 3.44
C SER A 86 -6.56 0.08 3.86
N ARG A 87 -7.28 -0.27 4.92
CA ARG A 87 -7.16 -1.53 5.64
C ARG A 87 -7.95 -2.64 4.97
N ALA A 88 -7.36 -3.82 4.89
CA ALA A 88 -7.99 -5.02 4.37
C ALA A 88 -9.11 -5.48 5.32
N LEU A 89 -10.27 -5.79 4.76
CA LEU A 89 -11.44 -6.23 5.53
C LEU A 89 -11.52 -7.75 5.66
N GLY A 90 -10.63 -8.51 5.01
CA GLY A 90 -10.60 -9.98 5.00
C GLY A 90 -11.56 -10.65 4.03
N ASN A 91 -12.42 -9.88 3.37
CA ASN A 91 -13.37 -10.38 2.37
C ASN A 91 -12.96 -9.99 0.92
N GLY A 92 -11.71 -9.56 0.74
CA GLY A 92 -11.20 -9.01 -0.52
C GLY A 92 -11.49 -7.53 -0.75
N GLY A 93 -12.24 -6.87 0.15
CA GLY A 93 -12.46 -5.43 0.16
C GLY A 93 -11.52 -4.70 1.11
N PHE A 94 -11.53 -3.37 1.01
CA PHE A 94 -10.77 -2.47 1.88
C PHE A 94 -11.65 -1.35 2.43
N ASP A 95 -11.27 -0.75 3.55
CA ASP A 95 -11.89 0.46 4.05
C ASP A 95 -11.50 1.71 3.23
N ALA A 96 -12.12 2.85 3.54
CA ALA A 96 -11.78 4.11 2.88
C ALA A 96 -10.36 4.57 3.25
N PRO A 97 -9.55 5.07 2.29
CA PRO A 97 -8.18 5.50 2.58
C PRO A 97 -8.14 6.68 3.55
N GLY A 98 -7.40 6.50 4.65
CA GLY A 98 -7.13 7.53 5.65
C GLY A 98 -5.69 8.04 5.59
N LEU A 99 -5.49 9.35 5.76
CA LEU A 99 -4.14 9.92 5.96
C LEU A 99 -3.71 9.64 7.41
N ILE A 100 -2.69 8.80 7.58
CA ILE A 100 -2.23 8.36 8.92
C ILE A 100 -1.00 9.14 9.37
N VAL A 101 -0.14 9.54 8.43
CA VAL A 101 1.10 10.27 8.74
C VAL A 101 1.23 11.47 7.81
N THR A 102 1.39 12.68 8.36
CA THR A 102 1.60 13.94 7.61
C THR A 102 3.08 14.19 7.28
N ASN A 103 3.79 13.13 6.86
CA ASN A 103 5.20 13.13 6.45
C ASN A 103 5.44 11.97 5.47
N PHE A 104 6.68 11.75 5.02
CA PHE A 104 7.06 10.72 4.03
C PHE A 104 6.45 10.91 2.63
N GLY A 105 5.75 12.04 2.42
CA GLY A 105 5.07 12.39 1.18
C GLY A 105 5.93 13.23 0.25
N TYR A 106 5.49 13.35 -1.00
CA TYR A 106 6.18 14.15 -2.01
C TYR A 106 6.23 15.63 -1.61
N ASP A 107 5.10 16.20 -1.16
CA ASP A 107 5.04 17.57 -0.66
C ASP A 107 5.29 17.60 0.86
N ALA A 108 4.68 16.67 1.59
CA ALA A 108 4.87 16.52 3.03
C ALA A 108 6.23 15.89 3.35
N GLY A 109 7.23 16.75 3.58
CA GLY A 109 8.60 16.34 3.93
C GLY A 109 9.55 16.25 2.72
N GLY A 110 9.08 16.50 1.50
CA GLY A 110 9.96 16.62 0.33
C GLY A 110 10.55 15.29 -0.16
N TRP A 111 9.90 14.15 0.10
CA TRP A 111 10.44 12.84 -0.23
C TRP A 111 10.43 12.59 -1.75
N ARG A 112 11.42 11.86 -2.25
CA ARG A 112 11.63 11.64 -3.70
C ARG A 112 12.02 10.19 -3.94
N VAL A 113 11.48 9.57 -4.99
CA VAL A 113 11.69 8.13 -5.25
C VAL A 113 13.13 7.80 -5.65
N ASP A 114 13.83 8.76 -6.26
CA ASP A 114 15.21 8.65 -6.74
C ASP A 114 16.27 8.97 -5.67
N GLN A 115 15.86 9.50 -4.52
CA GLN A 115 16.78 9.94 -3.46
C GLN A 115 16.47 9.33 -2.09
N HIS A 116 15.20 9.04 -1.81
CA HIS A 116 14.72 8.73 -0.47
C HIS A 116 13.93 7.40 -0.44
N PRO A 117 14.65 6.26 -0.34
CA PRO A 117 14.02 4.96 -0.16
C PRO A 117 13.08 4.93 1.04
N ARG A 118 11.92 4.29 0.87
CA ARG A 118 10.88 4.11 1.89
C ARG A 118 10.46 2.66 1.89
N PHE A 119 10.37 2.08 3.07
CA PHE A 119 10.10 0.67 3.30
C PHE A 119 9.04 0.49 4.40
N LEU A 120 8.48 -0.71 4.43
CA LEU A 120 7.56 -1.18 5.47
C LEU A 120 8.14 -2.45 6.07
N ALA A 121 8.30 -2.49 7.39
CA ALA A 121 8.74 -3.69 8.11
C ALA A 121 8.36 -3.57 9.59
N ASP A 122 8.07 -4.69 10.24
CA ASP A 122 7.93 -4.72 11.70
C ASP A 122 9.31 -4.56 12.34
N THR A 123 9.52 -3.42 12.99
CA THR A 123 10.76 -3.08 13.70
C THR A 123 10.63 -3.20 15.22
N THR A 124 9.43 -3.53 15.71
CA THR A 124 9.12 -3.61 17.14
C THR A 124 8.87 -5.02 17.64
N GLY A 125 8.56 -5.95 16.73
CA GLY A 125 8.19 -7.34 17.03
C GLY A 125 6.72 -7.50 17.42
N ASP A 126 5.86 -6.51 17.14
CA ASP A 126 4.43 -6.55 17.48
C ASP A 126 3.54 -7.12 16.37
N GLY A 127 4.15 -7.53 15.24
CA GLY A 127 3.46 -8.08 14.08
C GLY A 127 2.88 -7.03 13.13
N ARG A 128 3.10 -5.73 13.39
CA ARG A 128 2.62 -4.64 12.52
C ARG A 128 3.78 -3.99 11.77
N ALA A 129 3.55 -3.68 10.50
CA ALA A 129 4.53 -2.99 9.69
C ALA A 129 4.68 -1.52 10.13
N ASP A 130 5.91 -1.13 10.45
CA ASP A 130 6.33 0.25 10.66
C ASP A 130 6.80 0.89 9.35
N ILE A 131 6.83 2.23 9.31
CA ILE A 131 7.39 2.98 8.18
C ILE A 131 8.85 3.32 8.46
N ILE A 132 9.72 2.95 7.51
CA ILE A 132 11.14 3.28 7.53
C ILE A 132 11.45 4.16 6.33
N GLY A 133 12.02 5.34 6.55
CA GLY A 133 12.41 6.26 5.48
C GLY A 133 13.87 6.69 5.59
N PHE A 134 14.62 6.54 4.51
CA PHE A 134 16.00 7.05 4.40
C PHE A 134 15.93 8.46 3.80
N GLY A 135 15.87 9.47 4.67
CA GLY A 135 15.79 10.88 4.31
C GLY A 135 17.17 11.53 4.20
N SER A 136 17.23 12.78 3.74
CA SER A 136 18.50 13.49 3.52
C SER A 136 19.32 13.69 4.81
N ALA A 137 18.66 13.73 5.96
CA ALA A 137 19.28 13.95 7.27
C ALA A 137 19.49 12.66 8.08
N GLY A 138 19.13 11.49 7.55
CA GLY A 138 19.26 10.21 8.24
C GLY A 138 18.06 9.29 8.05
N VAL A 139 17.99 8.26 8.89
CA VAL A 139 16.90 7.27 8.87
C VAL A 139 15.80 7.69 9.83
N TRP A 140 14.56 7.69 9.36
CA TRP A 140 13.35 8.05 10.07
C TRP A 140 12.49 6.81 10.26
N LEU A 141 11.96 6.63 11.46
CA LEU A 141 11.05 5.55 11.81
C LEU A 141 9.72 6.15 12.27
N HIS A 142 8.61 5.66 11.74
CA HIS A 142 7.28 5.87 12.31
C HIS A 142 6.69 4.51 12.67
N ARG A 143 6.48 4.31 13.97
CA ARG A 143 5.93 3.06 14.50
C ARG A 143 4.42 2.98 14.27
N SER A 144 3.91 1.77 14.09
CA SER A 144 2.48 1.49 13.98
C SER A 144 1.69 1.78 15.27
#